data_AF-A0A9P7AEZ5-F1
#
_entry.id   AF-A0A9P7AEZ5-F1
#
_cell.length_a   1.000
_cell.length_b   1.000
_cell.length_c   1.000
_cell.angle_alpha   90.00
_cell.angle_beta   90.00
_cell.angle_gamma   90.00
#
_symmetry.space_group_name_H-M   'P 1'
#
loop_
_entity.id
_entity.type
_entity.pdbx_description
1 polymer ?
#
loop_
_entity_poly.entity_id
_entity_poly.type
_entity_poly.pdbx_seq_one_letter_code
_entity_poly.pdbx_strand_id
1 'polypeptide(L)'
;MLTQNPNEAIRPDFTTQEHKDARQKLFDEGFNADQAARSLSALWTLTNNADKEHWALKQRRRHEAERREEEEEEEHRQLIKDEQEAARLEDRKKNKNKYVPLVRGKVPSDPTIIPAQYALRKMKAGDYCELHYFTNKGLEDAKVSNLLAEPDALVMLPAADGLHSWVPAAAVKDPKSAPIVKDENLSWEDFNEAAPRMIASM
;
A
#
# COMPACT_ATOMS: atom_id res chain seq x y z
N MET A 1 -18.19 -5.29 -45.22
CA MET A 1 -18.20 -4.30 -44.11
C MET A 1 -17.97 -2.92 -44.71
N LEU A 2 -18.84 -1.95 -44.47
CA LEU A 2 -18.63 -0.56 -44.87
C LEU A 2 -17.43 0.01 -44.08
N THR A 3 -16.30 0.21 -44.75
CA THR A 3 -15.07 0.76 -44.17
C THR A 3 -15.02 2.29 -44.22
N GLN A 4 -15.90 2.92 -44.99
CA GLN A 4 -15.99 4.38 -45.17
C GLN A 4 -17.35 4.90 -44.68
N ASN A 5 -17.36 6.14 -44.17
CA ASN A 5 -18.56 6.82 -43.69
C ASN A 5 -19.47 7.20 -44.88
N PRO A 6 -20.67 6.61 -45.01
CA PRO A 6 -21.57 6.89 -46.13
C PRO A 6 -22.14 8.33 -46.10
N ASN A 7 -21.96 9.07 -45.00
CA ASN A 7 -22.29 10.49 -44.95
C ASN A 7 -21.30 11.39 -45.71
N GLU A 8 -20.09 10.90 -45.96
CA GLU A 8 -19.04 11.63 -46.71
C GLU A 8 -19.01 11.21 -48.18
N ALA A 9 -19.83 10.23 -48.59
CA ALA A 9 -19.91 9.76 -49.96
C ALA A 9 -20.55 10.83 -50.86
N ILE A 10 -19.78 11.29 -51.86
CA ILE A 10 -20.25 12.20 -52.90
C ILE A 10 -20.96 11.38 -53.98
N ARG A 11 -22.14 11.84 -54.41
CA ARG A 11 -22.88 11.21 -55.51
C ARG A 11 -22.04 11.29 -56.80
N PRO A 12 -21.69 10.16 -57.44
CA PRO A 12 -20.99 10.19 -58.72
C PRO A 12 -21.82 10.89 -59.80
N ASP A 13 -21.15 11.59 -60.72
CA ASP A 13 -21.81 12.15 -61.89
C ASP A 13 -21.95 11.08 -62.97
N PHE A 14 -23.11 10.44 -63.03
CA PHE A 14 -23.42 9.38 -63.99
C PHE A 14 -23.55 9.86 -65.45
N THR A 15 -23.37 11.16 -65.73
CA THR A 15 -23.31 11.69 -67.11
C THR A 15 -21.92 11.61 -67.74
N THR A 16 -20.88 11.40 -66.93
CA THR A 16 -19.48 11.31 -67.35
C THR A 16 -19.17 10.01 -68.14
N GLN A 17 -18.09 10.06 -68.93
CA GLN A 17 -17.67 8.97 -69.80
C GLN A 17 -17.33 7.68 -69.02
N GLU A 18 -16.92 7.79 -67.76
CA GLU A 18 -16.58 6.66 -66.88
C GLU A 18 -17.78 5.72 -66.65
N HIS A 19 -19.00 6.24 -66.71
CA HIS A 19 -20.23 5.47 -66.54
C HIS A 19 -20.90 5.11 -67.87
N LYS A 20 -20.20 5.25 -69.00
CA LYS A 20 -20.74 4.94 -70.34
C LYS A 20 -21.18 3.48 -70.45
N ASP A 21 -20.39 2.54 -69.93
CA ASP A 21 -20.72 1.11 -70.00
C ASP A 21 -21.97 0.75 -69.18
N ALA A 22 -22.15 1.39 -68.02
CA ALA A 22 -23.34 1.23 -67.19
C ALA A 22 -24.59 1.85 -67.85
N ARG A 23 -24.44 2.98 -68.54
CA ARG A 23 -25.50 3.61 -69.33
C ARG A 23 -25.85 2.79 -70.57
N GLN A 24 -24.88 2.20 -71.24
CA GLN A 24 -25.08 1.39 -72.45
C GLN A 24 -25.95 0.17 -72.17
N LYS A 25 -25.73 -0.52 -71.03
CA LYS A 25 -26.57 -1.65 -70.61
C LYS A 25 -28.04 -1.28 -70.42
N LEU A 26 -28.31 -0.09 -69.87
CA LEU A 26 -29.67 0.44 -69.73
C LEU A 26 -30.24 0.93 -71.08
N PHE A 27 -29.38 1.40 -71.98
CA PHE A 27 -29.77 1.78 -73.33
C PHE A 27 -30.22 0.57 -74.17
N ASP A 28 -29.52 -0.56 -74.05
CA ASP A 28 -29.88 -1.82 -74.70
C ASP A 28 -31.23 -2.38 -74.20
N GLU A 29 -31.68 -1.95 -73.01
CA GLU A 29 -33.00 -2.24 -72.43
C GLU A 29 -34.09 -1.21 -72.83
N GLY A 30 -33.76 -0.24 -73.67
CA GLY A 30 -34.70 0.74 -74.23
C GLY A 30 -34.79 2.08 -73.49
N PHE A 31 -33.89 2.37 -72.54
CA PHE A 31 -33.86 3.65 -71.84
C PHE A 31 -33.02 4.70 -72.59
N ASN A 32 -33.50 5.95 -72.65
CA ASN A 32 -32.67 7.06 -73.14
C ASN A 32 -31.50 7.35 -72.17
N ALA A 33 -30.39 7.90 -72.66
CA ALA A 33 -29.19 8.20 -71.87
C ALA A 33 -29.47 9.05 -70.61
N ASP A 34 -30.39 10.02 -70.70
CA ASP A 34 -30.82 10.83 -69.56
C ASP A 34 -31.64 10.04 -68.54
N GLN A 35 -32.46 9.09 -69.00
CA GLN A 35 -33.24 8.22 -68.13
C GLN A 35 -32.33 7.22 -67.40
N ALA A 36 -31.33 6.66 -68.11
CA ALA A 36 -30.33 5.78 -67.51
C ALA A 36 -29.53 6.48 -66.40
N ALA A 37 -29.06 7.72 -66.63
CA ALA A 37 -28.32 8.49 -65.62
C ALA A 37 -29.19 8.84 -64.39
N ARG A 38 -30.49 9.14 -64.59
CA ARG A 38 -31.45 9.38 -63.49
C ARG A 38 -31.70 8.11 -62.67
N SER A 39 -31.89 6.97 -63.32
CA SER A 39 -32.09 5.67 -62.65
C SER A 39 -30.87 5.27 -61.83
N LEU A 40 -29.66 5.44 -62.36
CA LEU A 40 -28.41 5.18 -61.62
C LEU A 40 -28.24 6.13 -60.43
N SER A 41 -28.59 7.41 -60.58
CA SER A 41 -28.58 8.39 -59.48
C SER A 41 -29.58 8.03 -58.38
N ALA A 42 -30.78 7.59 -58.75
CA ALA A 42 -31.82 7.17 -57.81
C ALA A 42 -31.39 5.90 -57.06
N LEU A 43 -30.86 4.90 -57.76
CA LEU A 43 -30.36 3.67 -57.16
C LEU A 43 -29.21 3.95 -56.19
N TRP A 44 -28.25 4.80 -56.59
CA TRP A 44 -27.17 5.20 -55.69
C TRP A 44 -27.69 5.90 -54.43
N THR A 45 -28.70 6.77 -54.56
CA THR A 45 -29.29 7.48 -53.42
C THR A 45 -29.98 6.50 -52.46
N LEU A 46 -30.71 5.50 -52.97
CA LEU A 46 -31.35 4.47 -52.16
C LEU A 46 -30.32 3.63 -51.40
N THR A 47 -29.28 3.16 -52.10
CA THR A 47 -28.20 2.37 -51.48
C THR A 47 -27.45 3.20 -50.43
N ASN A 48 -27.09 4.44 -50.75
CA ASN A 48 -26.39 5.31 -49.81
C ASN A 48 -27.25 5.64 -48.58
N ASN A 49 -28.55 5.81 -48.73
CA ASN A 49 -29.46 6.01 -47.59
C ASN A 49 -29.52 4.77 -46.70
N ALA A 50 -29.62 3.57 -47.28
CA ALA A 50 -29.58 2.31 -46.52
C ALA A 50 -28.24 2.14 -45.77
N ASP A 51 -27.13 2.49 -46.42
CA ASP A 51 -25.80 2.44 -45.81
C ASP A 51 -25.67 3.45 -44.64
N LYS A 52 -26.26 4.65 -44.77
CA LYS A 52 -26.33 5.65 -43.68
C LYS A 52 -27.13 5.14 -42.48
N GLU A 53 -28.26 4.48 -42.70
CA GLU A 53 -29.04 3.88 -41.61
C GLU A 53 -28.27 2.78 -40.88
N HIS A 54 -27.62 1.89 -41.64
CA HIS A 54 -26.78 0.85 -41.08
C HIS A 54 -25.59 1.43 -40.30
N TRP A 55 -24.97 2.49 -40.82
CA TRP A 55 -23.90 3.21 -40.14
C TRP A 55 -24.40 3.84 -38.83
N ALA A 56 -25.55 4.52 -38.84
CA ALA A 56 -26.14 5.12 -37.65
C ALA A 56 -26.46 4.08 -36.58
N LEU A 57 -26.97 2.91 -36.97
CA LEU A 57 -27.19 1.79 -36.05
C LEU A 57 -25.88 1.29 -35.44
N LYS A 58 -24.83 1.13 -36.24
CA LYS A 58 -23.50 0.73 -35.75
C LYS A 58 -22.94 1.74 -34.75
N GLN A 59 -23.04 3.04 -35.03
CA GLN A 59 -22.58 4.09 -34.11
C GLN A 59 -23.37 4.08 -32.80
N ARG A 60 -24.70 3.94 -32.86
CA ARG A 60 -25.54 3.82 -31.66
C ARG A 60 -25.13 2.62 -30.79
N ARG A 61 -24.94 1.44 -31.40
CA ARG A 61 -24.49 0.24 -30.66
C ARG A 61 -23.12 0.42 -30.02
N ARG A 62 -22.20 1.11 -30.71
CA ARG A 62 -20.87 1.40 -30.17
C ARG A 62 -20.95 2.34 -28.96
N HIS A 63 -21.70 3.43 -29.07
CA HIS A 63 -21.89 4.36 -27.95
C HIS A 63 -22.63 3.73 -26.78
N GLU A 64 -23.62 2.87 -27.04
CA GLU A 64 -24.31 2.15 -25.97
C GLU A 64 -23.39 1.15 -25.26
N ALA A 65 -22.52 0.45 -26.01
CA ALA A 65 -21.53 -0.45 -25.42
C ALA A 65 -20.50 0.32 -24.58
N GLU A 66 -19.97 1.42 -25.10
CA GLU A 66 -19.04 2.31 -24.39
C GLU A 66 -19.65 2.85 -23.09
N ARG A 67 -20.92 3.28 -23.13
CA ARG A 67 -21.64 3.72 -21.93
C ARG A 67 -21.80 2.61 -20.89
N ARG A 68 -22.09 1.38 -21.32
CA ARG A 68 -22.21 0.23 -20.39
C ARG A 68 -20.86 -0.11 -19.78
N GLU A 69 -19.78 -0.08 -20.55
CA GLU A 69 -18.42 -0.28 -20.05
C GLU A 69 -18.06 0.80 -19.01
N GLU A 70 -18.37 2.07 -19.27
CA GLU A 70 -18.16 3.16 -18.31
C GLU A 70 -18.98 2.97 -17.02
N GLU A 71 -20.25 2.60 -17.14
CA GLU A 71 -21.14 2.32 -15.99
C GLU A 71 -20.60 1.14 -15.15
N GLU A 72 -20.20 0.03 -15.80
CA GLU A 72 -19.61 -1.14 -15.12
C GLU A 72 -18.29 -0.80 -14.42
N GLU A 73 -17.43 0.02 -15.04
CA GLU A 73 -16.20 0.48 -14.41
C GLU A 73 -16.46 1.37 -13.19
N GLU A 74 -17.46 2.25 -13.25
CA GLU A 74 -17.87 3.08 -12.12
C GLU A 74 -18.39 2.24 -10.96
N GLU A 75 -19.26 1.29 -11.24
CA GLU A 75 -19.76 0.34 -10.24
C GLU A 75 -18.63 -0.46 -9.60
N HIS A 76 -17.69 -0.98 -10.41
CA HIS A 76 -16.54 -1.71 -9.91
C HIS A 76 -15.63 -0.83 -9.04
N ARG A 77 -15.37 0.42 -9.45
CA ARG A 77 -14.62 1.38 -8.64
C ARG A 77 -15.32 1.68 -7.32
N GLN A 78 -16.65 1.75 -7.32
CA GLN A 78 -17.42 2.01 -6.11
C GLN A 78 -17.40 0.80 -5.16
N LEU A 79 -17.56 -0.42 -5.68
CA LEU A 79 -17.47 -1.65 -4.91
C LEU A 79 -16.11 -1.78 -4.20
N ILE A 80 -15.01 -1.48 -4.90
CA ILE A 80 -13.66 -1.49 -4.28
C ILE A 80 -13.57 -0.48 -3.13
N LYS A 81 -14.12 0.73 -3.30
CA LYS A 81 -14.11 1.75 -2.24
C LYS A 81 -14.89 1.30 -1.03
N ASP A 82 -16.08 0.75 -1.25
CA ASP A 82 -16.97 0.28 -0.19
C ASP A 82 -16.34 -0.90 0.57
N GLU A 83 -15.69 -1.84 -0.15
CA GLU A 83 -14.94 -2.94 0.45
C GLU A 83 -13.76 -2.45 1.30
N GLN A 84 -12.97 -1.49 0.78
CA GLN A 84 -11.87 -0.88 1.53
C GLN A 84 -12.36 -0.16 2.78
N GLU A 85 -13.48 0.54 2.71
CA GLU A 85 -14.06 1.22 3.87
C GLU A 85 -14.57 0.22 4.91
N ALA A 86 -15.25 -0.84 4.48
CA ALA A 86 -15.68 -1.92 5.35
C ALA A 86 -14.49 -2.58 6.06
N ALA A 87 -13.40 -2.86 5.33
CA ALA A 87 -12.17 -3.41 5.88
C ALA A 87 -11.52 -2.47 6.91
N ARG A 88 -11.47 -1.15 6.65
CA ARG A 88 -10.97 -0.15 7.62
C ARG A 88 -11.83 -0.11 8.89
N LEU A 89 -13.15 -0.16 8.74
CA LEU A 89 -14.06 -0.14 9.89
C LEU A 89 -13.92 -1.42 10.73
N GLU A 90 -13.75 -2.57 10.07
CA GLU A 90 -13.50 -3.84 10.73
C GLU A 90 -12.14 -3.84 11.46
N ASP A 91 -11.07 -3.34 10.82
CA ASP A 91 -9.76 -3.17 11.46
C ASP A 91 -9.86 -2.30 12.70
N ARG A 92 -10.58 -1.16 12.61
CA ARG A 92 -10.79 -0.27 13.76
C ARG A 92 -11.59 -0.93 14.89
N LYS A 93 -12.55 -1.80 14.57
CA LYS A 93 -13.32 -2.56 15.56
C LYS A 93 -12.47 -3.62 16.26
N LYS A 94 -11.63 -4.35 15.52
CA LYS A 94 -10.75 -5.41 16.05
C LYS A 94 -9.55 -4.83 16.80
N ASN A 95 -8.92 -3.81 16.22
CA ASN A 95 -7.66 -3.23 16.69
C ASN A 95 -7.87 -1.88 17.41
N LYS A 96 -8.76 -1.83 18.40
CA LYS A 96 -9.10 -0.59 19.12
C LYS A 96 -7.87 0.16 19.64
N ASN A 97 -6.87 -0.58 20.15
CA ASN A 97 -5.64 -0.02 20.72
C ASN A 97 -4.78 0.73 19.70
N LYS A 98 -4.77 0.28 18.44
CA LYS A 98 -4.02 0.91 17.33
C LYS A 98 -4.58 2.30 16.99
N TYR A 99 -5.86 2.53 17.26
CA TYR A 99 -6.57 3.77 16.93
C TYR A 99 -6.87 4.63 18.16
N VAL A 100 -6.28 4.32 19.31
CA VAL A 100 -6.39 5.19 20.50
C VAL A 100 -5.70 6.52 20.19
N PRO A 101 -6.38 7.66 20.39
CA PRO A 101 -5.74 8.96 20.26
C PRO A 101 -4.52 9.03 21.16
N LEU A 102 -3.34 9.24 20.57
CA LEU A 102 -2.13 9.50 21.34
C LEU A 102 -2.34 10.81 22.11
N VAL A 103 -2.38 10.72 23.42
CA VAL A 103 -2.31 11.91 24.28
C VAL A 103 -0.96 12.55 23.98
N ARG A 104 -0.98 13.72 23.32
CA ARG A 104 0.23 14.55 23.16
C ARG A 104 0.59 15.14 24.52
N GLY A 105 1.13 14.31 25.40
CA GLY A 105 1.83 14.77 26.59
C GLY A 105 3.07 15.55 26.20
N LYS A 106 3.58 16.37 27.12
CA LYS A 106 4.91 16.95 26.95
C LYS A 106 5.90 15.81 26.81
N VAL A 107 6.65 15.79 25.70
CA VAL A 107 7.77 14.87 25.55
C VAL A 107 8.72 15.15 26.71
N PRO A 108 9.09 14.13 27.52
CA PRO A 108 10.09 14.33 28.57
C PRO A 108 11.35 14.92 27.92
N SER A 109 11.78 16.09 28.40
CA SER A 109 13.00 16.73 27.92
C SER A 109 14.25 16.08 28.50
N ASP A 110 14.08 15.32 29.59
CA ASP A 110 15.15 14.63 30.26
C ASP A 110 15.46 13.32 29.53
N PRO A 111 16.74 12.96 29.38
CA PRO A 111 17.11 11.69 28.77
C PRO A 111 16.58 10.53 29.61
N THR A 112 15.83 9.62 28.99
CA THR A 112 15.38 8.40 29.66
C THR A 112 16.61 7.55 30.00
N ILE A 113 16.94 7.46 31.28
CA ILE A 113 17.96 6.56 31.80
C ILE A 113 17.32 5.17 31.90
N ILE A 114 17.83 4.21 31.13
CA ILE A 114 17.35 2.82 31.14
C ILE A 114 18.50 1.94 31.65
N PRO A 115 18.54 1.61 32.95
CA PRO A 115 19.52 0.68 33.51
C PRO A 115 19.38 -0.74 32.93
N ALA A 116 20.37 -1.59 33.22
CA ALA A 116 20.28 -3.01 32.89
C ALA A 116 19.06 -3.67 33.59
N GLN A 117 18.35 -4.58 32.91
CA GLN A 117 17.22 -5.30 33.50
C GLN A 117 17.59 -6.01 34.82
N TYR A 118 18.80 -6.55 34.90
CA TYR A 118 19.35 -7.16 36.11
C TYR A 118 19.36 -6.18 37.30
N ALA A 119 19.89 -4.97 37.08
CA ALA A 119 19.95 -3.93 38.10
C ALA A 119 18.54 -3.50 38.53
N LEU A 120 17.63 -3.30 37.56
CA LEU A 120 16.24 -2.95 37.86
C LEU A 120 15.53 -4.01 38.70
N ARG A 121 15.77 -5.30 38.43
CA ARG A 121 15.22 -6.41 39.23
C ARG A 121 15.79 -6.42 40.65
N LYS A 122 17.10 -6.20 40.80
CA LYS A 122 17.75 -6.07 42.11
C LYS A 122 17.15 -4.91 42.92
N MET A 123 16.98 -3.74 42.31
CA MET A 123 16.35 -2.59 42.94
C MET A 123 14.91 -2.89 43.38
N LYS A 124 14.10 -3.54 42.53
CA LYS A 124 12.72 -3.95 42.87
C LYS A 124 12.67 -4.99 44.00
N ALA A 125 13.66 -5.88 44.07
CA ALA A 125 13.76 -6.88 45.14
C ALA A 125 14.28 -6.29 46.45
N GLY A 126 14.80 -5.07 46.45
CA GLY A 126 15.50 -4.47 47.59
C GLY A 126 16.88 -5.11 47.84
N ASP A 127 17.41 -5.84 46.87
CA ASP A 127 18.75 -6.42 46.93
C ASP A 127 19.79 -5.35 46.65
N TYR A 128 20.99 -5.57 47.18
CA TYR A 128 22.16 -4.77 46.81
C TYR A 128 22.43 -4.84 45.29
N CYS A 129 22.63 -3.67 44.70
CA CYS A 129 22.96 -3.47 43.29
C CYS A 129 24.16 -2.54 43.19
N GLU A 130 25.20 -2.94 42.46
CA GLU A 130 26.40 -2.13 42.26
C GLU A 130 26.06 -0.81 41.54
N LEU A 131 26.69 0.30 41.97
CA LEU A 131 26.48 1.61 41.35
C LEU A 131 26.97 1.65 39.91
N HIS A 132 27.91 0.76 39.54
CA HIS A 132 28.44 0.68 38.18
C HIS A 132 27.36 0.58 37.10
N TYR A 133 26.24 -0.09 37.36
CA TYR A 133 25.13 -0.21 36.41
C TYR A 133 24.46 1.13 36.04
N PHE A 134 24.66 2.17 36.85
CA PHE A 134 24.09 3.50 36.65
C PHE A 134 25.10 4.52 36.12
N THR A 135 26.38 4.11 35.98
CA THR A 135 27.41 4.91 35.31
C THR A 135 27.15 4.96 33.80
N ASN A 136 27.77 5.92 33.10
CA ASN A 136 27.61 6.10 31.66
C ASN A 136 28.04 4.82 30.93
N LYS A 137 29.14 4.21 31.39
CA LYS A 137 29.62 2.91 30.88
C LYS A 137 28.58 1.81 31.10
N GLY A 138 28.07 1.67 32.32
CA GLY A 138 27.05 0.68 32.65
C GLY A 138 25.74 0.87 31.87
N LEU A 139 25.34 2.12 31.59
CA LEU A 139 24.16 2.43 30.80
C LEU A 139 24.35 2.16 29.31
N GLU A 140 25.53 2.45 28.75
CA GLU A 140 25.84 2.08 27.36
C GLU A 140 25.84 0.55 27.18
N ASP A 141 26.44 -0.19 28.13
CA ASP A 141 26.40 -1.65 28.13
C ASP A 141 24.96 -2.18 28.26
N ALA A 142 24.14 -1.54 29.11
CA ALA A 142 22.74 -1.89 29.30
C ALA A 142 21.91 -1.70 28.02
N LYS A 143 22.18 -0.68 27.20
CA LYS A 143 21.48 -0.48 25.91
C LYS A 143 21.67 -1.68 24.99
N VAL A 144 22.89 -2.22 24.90
CA VAL A 144 23.19 -3.39 24.06
C VAL A 144 22.51 -4.64 24.62
N SER A 145 22.57 -4.84 25.93
CA SER A 145 21.99 -6.01 26.60
C SER A 145 20.46 -6.04 26.52
N ASN A 146 19.79 -4.92 26.77
CA ASN A 146 18.33 -4.81 26.76
C ASN A 146 17.71 -5.02 25.37
N LEU A 147 18.45 -4.77 24.28
CA LEU A 147 17.98 -4.99 22.91
C LEU A 147 18.07 -6.46 22.47
N LEU A 148 18.94 -7.25 23.10
CA LEU A 148 19.26 -8.62 22.67
C LEU A 148 18.56 -9.68 23.52
N ALA A 149 18.10 -9.34 24.72
CA ALA A 149 17.54 -10.31 25.67
C ALA A 149 16.01 -10.21 25.74
N GLU A 150 15.32 -11.25 25.28
CA GLU A 150 13.94 -11.51 25.69
C GLU A 150 13.93 -11.78 27.22
N PRO A 151 13.23 -10.98 28.03
CA PRO A 151 13.38 -10.99 29.49
C PRO A 151 12.94 -12.30 30.15
N ASP A 152 12.08 -13.06 29.49
CA ASP A 152 11.55 -14.36 29.92
C ASP A 152 12.26 -15.55 29.27
N ALA A 153 13.21 -15.32 28.36
CA ALA A 153 14.04 -16.40 27.85
C ALA A 153 14.82 -17.04 29.00
N LEU A 154 14.90 -18.38 29.04
CA LEU A 154 15.62 -19.07 30.10
C LEU A 154 17.09 -19.27 29.69
N VAL A 155 18.00 -18.89 30.58
CA VAL A 155 19.44 -19.12 30.46
C VAL A 155 19.82 -20.27 31.38
N MET A 156 20.57 -21.22 30.84
CA MET A 156 21.09 -22.36 31.60
C MET A 156 22.37 -21.96 32.32
N LEU A 157 22.37 -22.03 33.64
CA LEU A 157 23.51 -21.71 34.50
C LEU A 157 23.98 -22.94 35.28
N PRO A 158 25.30 -23.15 35.47
CA PRO A 158 25.80 -24.15 36.39
C PRO A 158 25.37 -23.79 37.82
N ALA A 159 24.71 -24.71 38.51
CA ALA A 159 24.38 -24.62 39.93
C ALA A 159 25.51 -25.21 40.78
N ALA A 160 25.54 -24.85 42.07
CA ALA A 160 26.61 -25.22 43.00
C ALA A 160 26.68 -26.74 43.29
N ASP A 161 25.62 -27.48 42.99
CA ASP A 161 25.50 -28.94 43.12
C ASP A 161 26.00 -29.71 41.88
N GLY A 162 26.50 -29.00 40.86
CA GLY A 162 26.93 -29.58 39.59
C GLY A 162 25.78 -29.84 38.60
N LEU A 163 24.54 -29.51 38.96
CA LEU A 163 23.39 -29.54 38.05
C LEU A 163 23.27 -28.21 37.28
N HIS A 164 22.48 -28.18 36.22
CA HIS A 164 22.15 -26.96 35.50
C HIS A 164 20.79 -26.41 35.94
N SER A 165 20.75 -25.13 36.30
CA SER A 165 19.54 -24.39 36.63
C SER A 165 19.10 -23.53 35.45
N TRP A 166 17.79 -23.44 35.21
CA TRP A 166 17.21 -22.56 34.21
C TRP A 166 16.69 -21.30 34.91
N VAL A 167 17.29 -20.16 34.60
CA VAL A 167 16.95 -18.88 35.21
C VAL A 167 16.56 -17.89 34.11
N PRO A 168 15.53 -17.05 34.30
CA PRO A 168 15.19 -16.02 33.32
C PRO A 168 16.40 -15.13 33.00
N ALA A 169 16.63 -14.83 31.72
CA ALA A 169 17.79 -14.12 31.20
C ALA A 169 18.00 -12.79 31.90
N ALA A 170 16.92 -12.05 32.16
CA ALA A 170 16.99 -10.77 32.84
C ALA A 170 17.33 -10.86 34.34
N ALA A 171 17.32 -12.04 34.96
CA ALA A 171 17.80 -12.27 36.34
C ALA A 171 19.29 -12.66 36.37
N VAL A 172 19.89 -12.87 35.22
CA VAL A 172 21.30 -13.22 35.08
C VAL A 172 22.06 -11.97 34.65
N LYS A 173 23.23 -11.76 35.26
CA LYS A 173 24.17 -10.73 34.81
C LYS A 173 24.63 -11.05 33.39
N ASP A 174 24.65 -10.05 32.50
CA ASP A 174 25.08 -10.26 31.12
C ASP A 174 26.55 -10.73 31.09
N PRO A 175 26.85 -11.95 30.60
CA PRO A 175 28.20 -12.49 30.55
C PRO A 175 29.10 -11.76 29.54
N LYS A 176 28.52 -10.99 28.61
CA LYS A 176 29.26 -10.19 27.62
C LYS A 176 29.51 -8.75 28.07
N SER A 177 28.90 -8.32 29.18
CA SER A 177 29.15 -6.99 29.75
C SER A 177 30.59 -6.85 30.23
N ALA A 178 31.11 -5.61 30.21
CA ALA A 178 32.42 -5.32 30.79
C ALA A 178 32.46 -5.76 32.27
N PRO A 179 33.65 -6.08 32.83
CA PRO A 179 33.75 -6.41 34.24
C PRO A 179 33.21 -5.28 35.10
N ILE A 180 32.17 -5.59 35.88
CA ILE A 180 31.54 -4.67 36.82
C ILE A 180 32.58 -4.18 37.83
N VAL A 181 32.71 -2.87 37.91
CA VAL A 181 33.54 -2.21 38.92
C VAL A 181 32.77 -2.21 40.24
N LYS A 182 33.39 -2.77 41.29
CA LYS A 182 32.81 -2.70 42.64
C LYS A 182 32.77 -1.26 43.13
N ASP A 183 31.79 -0.94 43.97
CA ASP A 183 31.58 0.42 44.48
C ASP A 183 32.82 1.02 45.16
N GLU A 184 33.59 0.21 45.89
CA GLU A 184 34.85 0.63 46.55
C GLU A 184 35.95 1.08 45.57
N ASN A 185 35.85 0.66 44.30
CA ASN A 185 36.82 0.95 43.25
C ASN A 185 36.28 1.96 42.22
N LEU A 186 35.10 2.53 42.44
CA LEU A 186 34.56 3.57 41.58
C LEU A 186 35.34 4.87 41.76
N SER A 187 35.56 5.58 40.66
CA SER A 187 36.06 6.95 40.74
C SER A 187 34.99 7.86 41.37
N TRP A 188 35.41 8.99 41.95
CA TRP A 188 34.46 9.98 42.45
C TRP A 188 33.56 10.53 41.35
N GLU A 189 34.05 10.61 40.11
CA GLU A 189 33.25 11.03 38.96
C GLU A 189 32.14 10.03 38.65
N ASP A 190 32.50 8.74 38.53
CA ASP A 190 31.53 7.66 38.29
C ASP A 190 30.50 7.56 39.43
N PHE A 191 30.95 7.75 40.68
CA PHE A 191 30.06 7.75 41.85
C PHE A 191 29.04 8.90 41.81
N ASN A 192 29.51 10.14 41.59
CA ASN A 192 28.64 11.33 41.54
C ASN A 192 27.63 11.26 40.39
N GLU A 193 27.97 10.53 39.33
CA GLU A 193 27.09 10.28 38.21
C GLU A 193 26.05 9.18 38.50
N ALA A 194 26.50 8.04 39.03
CA ALA A 194 25.67 6.86 39.24
C ALA A 194 24.67 7.03 40.40
N ALA A 195 25.09 7.62 41.51
CA ALA A 195 24.27 7.75 42.71
C ALA A 195 22.91 8.45 42.49
N PRO A 196 22.84 9.66 41.90
CA PRO A 196 21.54 10.33 41.67
C PRO A 196 20.66 9.56 40.70
N ARG A 197 21.24 8.85 39.73
CA ARG A 197 20.50 8.05 38.75
C ARG A 197 19.91 6.79 39.35
N MET A 198 20.64 6.13 40.24
CA MET A 198 20.13 4.99 41.00
C MET A 198 18.93 5.40 41.86
N ILE A 199 19.02 6.56 42.55
CA ILE A 199 17.91 7.10 43.35
C ILE A 199 16.70 7.42 42.46
N ALA A 200 16.91 8.03 41.29
CA ALA A 200 15.83 8.34 40.35
C ALA A 200 15.20 7.08 39.72
N SER A 201 15.86 5.92 39.82
CA SER A 201 15.38 4.63 39.29
C SER A 201 14.68 3.76 40.34
N MET A 202 14.63 4.20 41.60
CA MET A 202 13.81 3.61 42.68
C MET A 202 12.35 4.00 42.51
#